data_AF-A0A0M3JN26-F1
#
_entry.id   AF-A0A0M3JN26-F1
#
_cell.length_a   1.000
_cell.length_b   1.000
_cell.length_c   1.000
_cell.angle_alpha   90.00
_cell.angle_beta   90.00
_cell.angle_gamma   90.00
#
_symmetry.space_group_name_H-M   'P 1'
#
loop_
_entity.id
_entity.type
_entity.pdbx_description
1 polymer ?
#
loop_
_entity_poly.entity_id
_entity_poly.type
_entity_poly.pdbx_seq_one_letter_code
_entity_poly.pdbx_strand_id
1 'polypeptide(L)'
;MFTNRQVGKTLVNRTQGTKIASEGLKGRVFEVSLGDLNNSEFDFRKFRLICEDVQGRNCLTNFHGMKFTRDKLCSIVKKWHVSI
;
A
#
# COMPACT_ATOMS: atom_id res chain seq x y z
N MET A 1 4.82 -10.17 9.11
CA MET A 1 5.96 -9.89 8.19
C MET A 1 5.58 -10.46 6.83
N PHE A 2 5.66 -9.68 5.75
CA PHE A 2 5.33 -10.15 4.40
C PHE A 2 6.48 -10.96 3.80
N THR A 3 6.15 -11.97 2.99
CA THR A 3 7.15 -12.82 2.31
C THR A 3 7.81 -12.07 1.16
N ASN A 4 7.03 -11.35 0.35
CA ASN A 4 7.56 -10.44 -0.64
C ASN A 4 7.76 -9.03 -0.06
N ARG A 5 9.02 -8.58 -0.03
CA ARG A 5 9.43 -7.27 0.50
C ARG A 5 9.53 -6.18 -0.56
N GLN A 6 9.54 -6.56 -1.83
CA GLN A 6 9.66 -5.64 -2.94
C GLN A 6 8.30 -5.47 -3.62
N VAL A 7 7.65 -4.35 -3.33
CA VAL A 7 6.34 -4.01 -3.92
C VAL A 7 6.51 -3.48 -5.34
N GLY A 8 7.49 -2.61 -5.56
CA GLY A 8 7.69 -1.94 -6.85
C GLY A 8 8.67 -0.79 -6.79
N LYS A 9 8.66 0.04 -7.84
CA LYS A 9 9.51 1.22 -7.99
C LYS A 9 8.64 2.45 -8.16
N THR A 10 9.06 3.56 -7.55
CA THR A 10 8.35 4.84 -7.69
C THR A 10 9.35 5.91 -8.10
N LEU A 11 8.91 6.79 -9.00
CA LEU A 11 9.73 7.86 -9.54
C LEU A 11 9.49 9.18 -8.77
N VAL A 12 10.56 9.97 -8.66
CA VAL A 12 10.54 11.32 -8.10
C VAL A 12 11.50 12.19 -8.90
N ASN A 13 11.24 13.49 -8.96
CA ASN A 13 12.16 14.45 -9.56
C ASN A 13 13.45 14.52 -8.76
N ARG A 14 14.57 14.77 -9.45
CA ARG A 14 15.85 15.03 -8.80
C ARG A 14 15.76 16.31 -7.96
N THR A 15 16.47 16.32 -6.83
CA THR A 15 16.58 17.50 -5.95
C THR A 15 17.03 18.71 -6.75
N GLN A 16 16.27 19.80 -6.66
CA GLN A 16 16.58 21.07 -7.31
C GLN A 16 16.31 22.21 -6.34
N GLY A 17 17.34 23.02 -6.07
CA GLY A 17 17.26 24.12 -5.10
C GLY A 17 16.90 23.61 -3.71
N THR A 18 15.85 24.19 -3.12
CA THR A 18 15.36 23.85 -1.77
C THR A 18 14.42 22.64 -1.74
N LYS A 19 14.02 22.08 -2.89
CA LYS A 19 13.11 20.93 -2.96
C LYS A 19 13.90 19.64 -2.94
N ILE A 20 13.91 18.95 -1.80
CA ILE A 20 14.62 17.69 -1.62
C ILE A 20 13.77 16.51 -2.12
N ALA A 21 14.34 15.64 -2.94
CA ALA A 21 13.64 14.49 -3.51
C ALA A 21 13.11 13.51 -2.43
N SER A 22 13.82 13.37 -1.30
CA SER A 22 13.39 12.51 -0.19
C SER A 22 12.10 13.00 0.47
N GLU A 23 11.92 14.30 0.62
CA GLU A 23 10.69 14.87 1.20
C GLU A 23 9.48 14.65 0.29
N GLY A 24 9.67 14.69 -1.03
CA GLY A 24 8.61 14.37 -2.00
C GLY A 24 8.25 12.88 -2.10
N LEU A 25 9.09 12.00 -1.55
CA LEU A 25 8.85 10.55 -1.46
C LEU A 25 8.20 10.18 -0.12
N LYS A 26 8.61 10.82 0.97
CA LYS A 26 8.00 10.62 2.29
C LYS A 26 6.52 11.04 2.26
N GLY A 27 5.69 10.30 2.99
CA GLY A 27 4.24 10.51 3.03
C GLY A 27 3.44 9.93 1.86
N ARG A 28 4.09 9.37 0.83
CA ARG A 28 3.38 8.65 -0.24
C ARG A 28 2.73 7.39 0.32
N VAL A 29 1.46 7.18 -0.02
CA VAL A 29 0.70 5.98 0.36
C VAL A 29 0.55 5.07 -0.86
N PHE A 30 1.05 3.85 -0.74
CA PHE A 30 0.96 2.81 -1.75
C PHE A 30 -0.13 1.82 -1.38
N GLU A 31 -1.07 1.59 -2.28
CA GLU A 31 -2.11 0.56 -2.13
C GLU A 31 -1.65 -0.70 -2.87
N VAL A 32 -1.53 -1.82 -2.14
CA VAL A 32 -0.99 -3.10 -2.65
C VAL A 32 -1.92 -4.23 -2.23
N SER A 33 -2.12 -5.22 -3.09
CA SER A 33 -2.88 -6.42 -2.74
C SER A 33 -2.11 -7.30 -1.75
N LEU A 34 -2.83 -8.11 -0.96
CA LEU A 34 -2.20 -9.12 -0.12
C LEU A 34 -1.66 -10.30 -0.95
N GLY A 35 -2.23 -10.58 -2.13
CA GLY A 35 -1.69 -11.60 -3.03
C GLY A 35 -0.27 -11.26 -3.46
N ASP A 36 0.00 -10.01 -3.82
CA ASP A 36 1.35 -9.58 -4.22
C ASP A 36 2.37 -9.65 -3.08
N LEU A 37 1.92 -9.47 -1.84
CA LEU A 37 2.76 -9.44 -0.63
C LEU A 37 3.03 -10.81 -0.04
N ASN A 38 2.07 -11.74 -0.13
CA ASN A 38 2.16 -13.04 0.54
C ASN A 38 1.81 -14.26 -0.33
N ASN A 39 1.64 -14.05 -1.63
CA ASN A 39 1.20 -15.07 -2.61
C ASN A 39 0.01 -15.91 -2.10
N SER A 40 -0.94 -15.24 -1.44
CA SER A 40 -2.07 -15.86 -0.77
C SER A 40 -3.36 -15.64 -1.55
N GLU A 41 -4.31 -16.56 -1.45
CA GLU A 41 -5.62 -16.51 -2.14
C GLU A 41 -6.53 -15.33 -1.71
N PHE A 42 -6.12 -14.54 -0.72
CA PHE A 42 -6.89 -13.44 -0.16
C PHE A 42 -6.64 -12.11 -0.87
N ASP A 43 -6.77 -12.10 -2.19
CA ASP A 43 -6.40 -10.97 -3.04
C ASP A 43 -7.32 -9.75 -2.87
N PHE A 44 -8.51 -9.99 -2.31
CA PHE A 44 -9.48 -8.96 -1.96
C PHE A 44 -9.05 -8.04 -0.81
N ARG A 45 -7.97 -8.36 -0.09
CA ARG A 45 -7.38 -7.50 0.95
C ARG A 45 -6.32 -6.60 0.35
N LYS A 46 -6.51 -5.29 0.49
CA LYS A 46 -5.54 -4.28 0.09
C LYS A 46 -4.92 -3.61 1.31
N PHE A 47 -3.60 -3.51 1.31
CA PHE A 47 -2.81 -2.81 2.31
C PHE A 47 -2.43 -1.43 1.80
N ARG A 48 -2.55 -0.42 2.66
CA ARG A 48 -2.05 0.93 2.45
C ARG A 48 -0.75 1.05 3.23
N LEU A 49 0.35 1.27 2.52
CA LEU A 49 1.69 1.39 3.07
C LEU A 49 2.18 2.82 2.86
N ILE A 50 2.52 3.53 3.94
CA ILE A 50 3.04 4.90 3.87
C ILE A 50 4.57 4.87 3.86
N CYS A 51 5.21 5.66 2.99
CA CYS A 51 6.66 5.85 3.01
C CYS A 51 7.04 6.76 4.18
N GLU A 52 7.65 6.22 5.23
CA GLU A 52 8.13 7.04 6.36
C GLU A 52 9.56 7.50 6.16
N ASP A 53 10.41 6.65 5.59
CA ASP A 53 11.82 6.95 5.41
C ASP A 53 12.38 6.53 4.06
N VAL A 54 13.44 7.22 3.63
CA VAL A 54 14.11 6.97 2.34
C VAL A 54 15.59 6.79 2.63
N GLN A 55 16.05 5.54 2.48
CA GLN A 55 17.45 5.16 2.66
C GLN A 55 18.11 4.97 1.30
N GLY A 56 18.80 6.00 0.83
CA GLY A 56 19.44 5.99 -0.49
C GLY A 56 18.42 5.79 -1.61
N ARG A 57 18.35 4.56 -2.16
CA ARG A 57 17.40 4.18 -3.22
C ARG A 57 16.20 3.37 -2.72
N ASN A 58 16.17 3.05 -1.43
CA ASN A 58 15.15 2.21 -0.82
C ASN A 58 14.15 3.09 -0.06
N CYS A 59 12.87 2.93 -0.37
CA CYS A 59 11.79 3.56 0.39
C CYS A 59 11.31 2.57 1.46
N LEU A 60 11.47 2.93 2.73
CA LEU A 60 10.96 2.17 3.86
C LEU A 60 9.51 2.56 4.11
N THR A 61 8.62 1.58 4.02
CA THR A 61 7.20 1.78 4.20
C THR A 61 6.71 1.17 5.50
N ASN A 62 5.76 1.86 6.13
CA ASN A 62 5.06 1.44 7.33
C ASN A 62 3.58 1.21 7.03
N PHE A 63 2.89 0.50 7.93
CA PHE A 63 1.46 0.24 7.81
C PHE A 63 0.65 1.52 8.06
N HIS A 64 -0.16 1.91 7.07
CA HIS A 64 -1.08 3.05 7.18
C HIS A 64 -2.54 2.61 7.32
N GLY A 65 -2.91 1.44 6.79
CA GLY A 65 -4.25 0.92 6.90
C GLY A 65 -4.52 -0.29 6.00
N MET A 66 -5.71 -0.85 6.12
CA MET A 66 -6.18 -1.96 5.29
C MET A 66 -7.59 -1.66 4.77
N LYS A 67 -7.87 -2.04 3.52
CA LYS A 67 -9.19 -1.92 2.91
C LYS A 67 -9.52 -3.19 2.13
N PHE A 68 -10.79 -3.57 2.12
CA PHE A 68 -11.27 -4.59 1.19
C PHE A 68 -11.55 -4.02 -0.20
N THR A 69 -11.43 -4.85 -1.23
CA THR A 69 -11.89 -4.52 -2.58
C THR A 69 -13.40 -4.29 -2.60
N ARG A 70 -13.86 -3.43 -3.53
CA ARG A 70 -15.27 -3.04 -3.62
C ARG A 70 -16.15 -4.25 -3.98
N ASP A 71 -15.70 -5.08 -4.92
CA ASP A 71 -16.35 -6.32 -5.31
C ASP A 71 -16.62 -7.23 -4.11
N LYS A 72 -15.61 -7.46 -3.25
CA LYS A 72 -15.78 -8.30 -2.07
C LYS A 72 -16.74 -7.69 -1.05
N LEU A 73 -16.62 -6.39 -0.78
CA LEU A 73 -17.55 -5.68 0.11
C LEU A 73 -19.00 -5.78 -0.38
N CYS A 74 -19.24 -5.54 -1.67
CA CYS A 74 -20.57 -5.63 -2.26
C CYS A 74 -21.10 -7.07 -2.31
N SER A 75 -20.22 -8.08 -2.38
CA SER A 75 -20.61 -9.50 -2.36
C SER A 75 -21.07 -9.99 -0.98
N ILE A 76 -20.59 -9.37 0.10
CA ILE A 76 -20.95 -9.74 1.47
C ILE A 76 -22.39 -9.30 1.80
N VAL A 77 -22.81 -8.15 1.26
CA VAL A 77 -24.16 -7.63 1.49
C VAL A 77 -25.19 -8.48 0.75
N LYS A 78 -26.04 -9.17 1.49
CA LYS A 78 -27.11 -10.04 0.95
C LYS A 78 -28.47 -9.63 1.50
N LYS A 79 -29.53 -9.87 0.73
CA LYS A 79 -30.91 -9.67 1.20
C LYS A 79 -31.22 -10.62 2.37
N TRP A 80 -32.11 -10.19 3.25
CA TRP A 80 -32.59 -10.96 4.41
C TRP A 80 -31.50 -11.35 5.43
N HIS A 81 -30.41 -10.60 5.45
CA HIS A 81 -29.34 -10.70 6.44
C HIS A 81 -29.15 -9.35 7.11
N VAL A 82 -28.81 -9.36 8.39
CA VAL A 82 -28.46 -8.17 9.16
C VAL A 82 -26.94 -8.08 9.22
N SER A 83 -26.37 -6.98 8.73
CA SER A 83 -24.94 -6.67 8.89
C SER A 83 -24.78 -5.87 10.18
N ILE A 84 -23.94 -6.36 11.10
CA ILE A 84 -23.48 -5.65 12.30
C ILE A 84 -22.15 -4.96 12.01
#